data_AF-A0A7V3X6B3-F1
#
_entry.id   AF-A0A7V3X6B3-F1
#
_cell.length_a   1.000
_cell.length_b   1.000
_cell.length_c   1.000
_cell.angle_alpha   90.00
_cell.angle_beta   90.00
_cell.angle_gamma   90.00
#
_symmetry.space_group_name_H-M   'P 1'
#
loop_
_entity.id
_entity.type
_entity.pdbx_description
1 polymer ?
#
loop_
_entity_poly.entity_id
_entity_poly.type
_entity_poly.pdbx_seq_one_letter_code
_entity_poly.pdbx_strand_id
1 'polypeptide(L)' 'MVNKIEKVQKRDGTIVPFDQKRIEEAIFKALTASGQGDGKRAKRLSNKVVQILNRRFKKGDIPHVEQIQDVVEEVLI' A
#
# COMPACT_ATOMS: atom_id res chain seq x y z
N MET A 1 11.66 6.74 8.00
CA MET A 1 11.90 7.02 6.57
C MET A 1 10.77 7.93 6.11
N VAL A 2 11.08 9.05 5.45
CA VAL A 2 10.05 9.97 4.95
C VAL A 2 9.35 9.32 3.75
N ASN A 3 8.02 9.29 3.76
CA ASN A 3 7.25 8.80 2.63
C ASN A 3 7.27 9.83 1.49
N LYS A 4 7.67 9.42 0.29
CA LYS A 4 7.77 10.26 -0.92
C LYS A 4 6.45 10.33 -1.69
N ILE A 5 5.51 9.44 -1.38
CA ILE A 5 4.19 9.37 -2.00
C ILE A 5 3.18 10.12 -1.15
N GLU A 6 2.65 11.22 -1.69
CA GLU A 6 1.70 12.08 -1.01
C GLU A 6 0.28 11.95 -1.57
N LYS A 7 0.14 11.46 -2.81
CA LYS A 7 -1.13 11.35 -3.54
C LYS A 7 -1.21 10.04 -4.31
N VAL A 8 -2.43 9.62 -4.61
CA VAL A 8 -2.75 8.43 -5.41
C VAL A 8 -3.85 8.78 -6.39
N GLN A 9 -3.73 8.31 -7.62
CA GLN A 9 -4.81 8.39 -8.60
C GLN A 9 -5.66 7.11 -8.56
N LYS A 10 -6.97 7.27 -8.37
CA LYS A 10 -7.95 6.18 -8.42
C LYS A 10 -8.29 5.78 -9.86
N ARG A 11 -9.03 4.68 -10.02
CA ARG A 11 -9.52 4.15 -11.31
C ARG A 11 -10.34 5.14 -12.12
N ASP A 12 -11.15 5.95 -11.45
CA ASP A 12 -11.98 6.99 -12.04
C ASP A 12 -11.18 8.25 -12.43
N GLY A 13 -9.86 8.26 -12.21
CA GLY A 13 -8.99 9.41 -12.44
C GLY A 13 -8.89 10.39 -11.26
N THR A 14 -9.69 10.21 -10.20
CA THR A 14 -9.70 11.09 -9.03
C THR A 14 -8.39 10.97 -8.25
N ILE A 15 -7.78 12.12 -7.92
CA ILE A 15 -6.56 12.17 -7.10
C ILE A 15 -6.93 12.40 -5.64
N VAL A 16 -6.43 11.53 -4.76
CA VAL A 16 -6.66 11.60 -3.31
C VAL A 16 -5.33 11.57 -2.55
N PRO A 17 -5.28 12.05 -1.28
CA PRO A 17 -4.11 11.88 -0.44
C PRO A 17 -3.75 10.40 -0.27
N PHE A 18 -2.45 10.10 -0.28
CA PHE A 18 -1.94 8.78 0.06
C PHE A 18 -2.20 8.49 1.54
N ASP A 19 -2.74 7.31 1.83
CA ASP A 19 -2.99 6.85 3.20
C ASP A 19 -2.52 5.40 3.36
N GLN A 20 -1.42 5.22 4.09
CA GLN A 20 -0.87 3.90 4.40
C GLN A 20 -1.86 3.04 5.20
N LYS A 21 -2.74 3.64 6.00
CA LYS A 21 -3.71 2.90 6.82
C LYS A 21 -4.64 2.07 5.94
N ARG A 22 -5.02 2.58 4.76
CA ARG A 22 -5.83 1.83 3.79
C ARG A 22 -5.13 0.58 3.26
N ILE A 23 -3.81 0.64 3.10
CA ILE A 23 -2.98 -0.52 2.73
C ILE A 23 -2.94 -1.53 3.87
N GLU A 24 -2.71 -1.07 5.10
CA GLU A 24 -2.71 -1.93 6.29
C GLU A 24 -4.05 -2.65 6.48
N GLU A 25 -5.17 -1.94 6.32
CA GLU A 25 -6.51 -2.51 6.40
C GLU A 25 -6.78 -3.54 5.29
N ALA A 26 -6.35 -3.27 4.06
CA ALA A 26 -6.48 -4.22 2.96
C ALA A 26 -5.70 -5.51 3.22
N ILE A 27 -4.45 -5.38 3.68
CA ILE A 27 -3.60 -6.52 4.07
C ILE A 27 -4.24 -7.28 5.25
N PHE A 28 -4.73 -6.57 6.27
CA PHE A 28 -5.36 -7.19 7.42
C PHE A 28 -6.58 -8.03 7.02
N LYS A 29 -7.42 -7.50 6.13
CA LYS A 29 -8.58 -8.23 5.57
C LYS A 29 -8.13 -9.49 4.82
N ALA A 30 -7.10 -9.38 3.98
CA ALA A 30 -6.56 -10.52 3.24
C ALA A 30 -5.99 -11.62 4.16
N LEU A 31 -5.19 -11.24 5.17
CA LEU A 31 -4.65 -12.18 6.16
C LEU A 31 -5.75 -12.83 7.00
N THR A 32 -6.77 -12.07 7.40
CA THR A 32 -7.87 -12.60 8.21
C THR A 32 -8.72 -13.59 7.39
N ALA A 33 -8.94 -13.32 6.10
CA ALA A 33 -9.65 -14.23 5.21
C ALA A 33 -8.92 -15.58 5.02
N SER A 34 -7.59 -15.61 5.16
CA SER A 34 -6.78 -16.83 5.10
C SER A 34 -6.52 -17.48 6.48
N GLY A 35 -7.14 -16.98 7.55
CA GLY A 35 -6.95 -17.47 8.92
C GLY A 35 -5.58 -17.11 9.53
N GLN A 36 -4.82 -16.23 8.88
CA GLN A 36 -3.49 -15.75 9.32
C GLN A 36 -3.52 -14.33 9.91
N GLY A 37 -4.71 -13.86 10.32
CA GLY A 37 -4.96 -12.50 10.77
C GLY A 37 -4.21 -12.13 12.05
N ASP A 38 -3.16 -11.31 11.91
CA ASP A 38 -2.49 -10.62 13.01
C ASP A 38 -2.26 -9.15 12.61
N GLY A 39 -2.82 -8.22 13.39
CA GLY A 39 -2.66 -6.79 13.15
C GLY A 39 -1.18 -6.36 13.16
N LYS A 40 -0.33 -6.99 13.97
CA LYS A 40 1.12 -6.71 13.94
C LYS A 40 1.77 -7.18 12.65
N ARG A 41 1.30 -8.29 12.07
CA ARG A 41 1.77 -8.76 10.75
C ARG A 41 1.29 -7.81 9.65
N ALA A 42 0.03 -7.38 9.67
CA ALA A 42 -0.51 -6.43 8.69
C ALA A 42 0.27 -5.12 8.66
N LYS A 43 0.55 -4.53 9.84
CA LYS A 43 1.37 -3.32 9.95
C LYS A 43 2.80 -3.49 9.43
N ARG A 44 3.43 -4.64 9.68
CA ARG A 44 4.78 -4.95 9.18
C ARG A 44 4.78 -5.04 7.65
N LEU A 45 3.78 -5.69 7.06
CA LEU A 45 3.65 -5.82 5.61
C LEU A 45 3.30 -4.48 4.95
N SER A 46 2.44 -3.65 5.56
CA SER A 46 2.12 -2.32 5.03
C SER A 46 3.36 -1.42 4.98
N ASN A 47 4.23 -1.49 5.99
CA ASN A 47 5.53 -0.80 5.98
C ASN A 47 6.42 -1.29 4.82
N LYS A 48 6.45 -2.60 4.55
CA LYS A 48 7.20 -3.18 3.42
C LYS A 48 6.67 -2.68 2.07
N VAL A 49 5.35 -2.62 1.90
CA VAL A 49 4.71 -2.02 0.70
C VAL A 49 5.17 -0.58 0.52
N VAL A 50 5.09 0.25 1.57
CA VAL A 50 5.55 1.65 1.51
C VAL A 50 7.04 1.74 1.16
N GLN A 51 7.89 0.87 1.68
CA GLN A 51 9.31 0.84 1.31
C GLN A 51 9.52 0.54 -0.18
N ILE A 52 8.79 -0.42 -0.74
CA ILE A 52 8.87 -0.77 -2.17
C ILE A 52 8.36 0.39 -3.03
N LEU A 53 7.22 0.99 -2.68
CA LEU A 53 6.68 2.16 -3.36
C LEU A 53 7.70 3.32 -3.38
N ASN A 54 8.36 3.58 -2.25
CA ASN A 54 9.38 4.63 -2.13
C ASN A 54 10.69 4.35 -2.89
N ARG A 55 10.90 3.12 -3.34
CA ARG A 55 11.99 2.74 -4.25
C ARG A 55 11.57 2.84 -5.71
N ARG A 56 10.33 2.50 -6.04
CA ARG A 56 9.77 2.54 -7.41
C ARG A 56 9.46 3.95 -7.89
N PHE A 57 9.00 4.80 -6.99
CA PHE A 57 8.50 6.13 -7.30
C PHE A 57 9.40 7.23 -6.72
N LYS A 58 9.50 8.33 -7.46
CA LYS A 58 10.19 9.55 -7.05
C LYS A 58 9.26 10.43 -6.22
N LYS A 59 9.83 11.41 -5.52
CA LYS A 59 9.04 12.40 -4.79
C LYS A 59 8.20 13.21 -5.77
N GLY A 60 6.90 13.32 -5.51
CA GLY A 60 5.95 14.04 -6.36
C GLY A 60 5.23 13.18 -7.39
N ASP A 61 5.66 11.92 -7.59
CA ASP A 61 4.92 10.98 -8.43
C ASP A 61 3.55 10.69 -7.81
N ILE A 62 2.54 10.52 -8.68
CA ILE A 62 1.18 10.17 -8.30
C ILE A 62 0.88 8.77 -8.86
N PRO A 63 1.23 7.69 -8.13
CA PRO A 63 0.95 6.34 -8.60
C PRO A 63 -0.55 6.09 -8.73
N HIS A 64 -0.91 5.24 -9.70
CA HIS A 64 -2.25 4.70 -9.80
C HIS A 64 -2.51 3.68 -8.69
N VAL A 65 -3.77 3.58 -8.25
CA VAL A 65 -4.18 2.64 -7.20
C VAL A 65 -3.91 1.18 -7.58
N GLU A 66 -3.86 0.86 -8.88
CA GLU A 66 -3.46 -0.45 -9.41
C GLU A 66 -1.99 -0.75 -9.15
N GLN A 67 -1.09 0.21 -9.35
CA GLN A 67 0.34 0.02 -9.08
C GLN A 67 0.63 -0.21 -7.59
N ILE A 68 -0.23 0.31 -6.71
CA ILE A 68 -0.15 0.03 -5.27
C ILE A 68 -0.67 -1.38 -4.98
N GLN A 69 -1.75 -1.81 -5.64
CA GLN A 69 -2.26 -3.18 -5.52
C GLN A 69 -1.21 -4.21 -5.97
N ASP A 70 -0.53 -3.99 -7.10
CA ASP A 70 0.53 -4.88 -7.57
C ASP A 70 1.63 -5.09 -6.51
N VAL A 71 2.03 -4.02 -5.82
CA VAL A 71 3.02 -4.09 -4.74
C VAL A 71 2.47 -4.80 -3.50
N VAL A 72 1.18 -4.60 -3.19
CA VAL A 72 0.52 -5.32 -2.09
C VAL A 72 0.49 -6.82 -2.37
N GLU A 73 0.13 -7.22 -3.59
CA GLU A 73 0.12 -8.62 -4.03
C GLU A 73 1.52 -9.24 -3.96
N GLU A 74 2.55 -8.55 -4.48
CA GLU A 74 3.95 -8.98 -4.37
C GLU A 74 4.41 -9.20 -2.92
N VAL A 75 3.88 -8.43 -1.96
CA VAL A 75 4.23 -8.55 -0.55
C VAL A 75 3.51 -9.71 0.16
N LEU A 76 2.34 -10.14 -0.37
CA LEU A 76 1.50 -11.17 0.24
C LEU A 76 1.77 -12.59 -0.28
N ILE A 77 2.45 -12.72 -1.42
CA ILE A 77 2.97 -13.99 -1.95
C ILE A 77 4.20 -14.42 -1.14
#